data_AF-A0AAX4L3K8-F1
#
_entry.id   AF-A0AAX4L3K8-F1
#
_cell.length_a   1.000
_cell.length_b   1.000
_cell.length_c   1.000
_cell.angle_alpha   90.00
_cell.angle_beta   90.00
_cell.angle_gamma   90.00
#
_symmetry.space_group_name_H-M   'P 1'
#
loop_
_entity.id
_entity.type
_entity.pdbx_description
1 polymer ?
#
loop_
_entity_poly.entity_id
_entity_poly.type
_entity_poly.pdbx_seq_one_letter_code
_entity_poly.pdbx_strand_id
1 'polypeptide(L)'
;MKLIELIETVRYYKETLDIEKIKEEDRRVRELIEELEKTKEDVKDFLKKLLILEKKSRELGSYEEKIDDLKEDIKRLYELDSAEEIIKLAEKIKNRIENLEKDINMELDKILAEKIKNIEQINERLKLFAKILLHLLKIPKEVRTFNIPTDKSLSKLNEIEKQARQHMEELYNIIVNELKKINLNETEVNLLIELIDKGEIRVNRENADIIAKIIKMLIDKNIVIKVKI
;
A
#
# COMPACT_ATOMS: atom_id res chain seq x y z
N MET A 1 -51.99 -63.76 -7.53
CA MET A 1 -50.56 -64.13 -7.57
C MET A 1 -50.36 -65.44 -6.83
N LYS A 2 -49.67 -66.39 -7.45
CA LYS A 2 -49.24 -67.64 -6.79
C LYS A 2 -48.01 -67.37 -5.91
N LEU A 3 -47.83 -68.15 -4.85
CA LEU A 3 -46.68 -68.01 -3.92
C LEU A 3 -45.33 -68.05 -4.64
N ILE A 4 -45.23 -68.83 -5.72
CA ILE A 4 -44.04 -68.96 -6.56
C ILE A 4 -43.73 -67.63 -7.28
N GLU A 5 -44.74 -66.97 -7.85
CA GLU A 5 -44.58 -65.65 -8.48
C GLU A 5 -44.14 -64.60 -7.45
N LEU A 6 -44.63 -64.68 -6.21
CA LEU A 6 -44.21 -63.78 -5.13
C LEU A 6 -42.74 -64.02 -4.73
N ILE A 7 -42.31 -65.28 -4.67
CA ILE A 7 -40.92 -65.66 -4.35
C ILE A 7 -39.96 -65.23 -5.47
N GLU A 8 -40.36 -65.38 -6.73
CA GLU A 8 -39.57 -64.91 -7.89
C GLU A 8 -39.46 -63.39 -7.90
N THR A 9 -40.55 -62.67 -7.65
CA THR A 9 -40.54 -61.21 -7.53
C THR A 9 -39.66 -60.74 -6.36
N VAL A 10 -39.71 -61.41 -5.20
CA VAL A 10 -38.86 -61.08 -4.05
C VAL A 10 -37.38 -61.40 -4.30
N ARG A 11 -37.06 -62.51 -5.00
CA ARG A 11 -35.68 -62.79 -5.43
C ARG A 11 -35.19 -61.76 -6.43
N TYR A 12 -36.00 -61.42 -7.42
CA TYR A 12 -35.69 -60.38 -8.40
C TYR A 12 -35.39 -59.05 -7.70
N TYR A 13 -36.23 -58.62 -6.76
CA TYR A 13 -35.98 -57.39 -6.00
C TYR A 13 -34.76 -57.49 -5.08
N LYS A 14 -34.50 -58.65 -4.47
CA LYS A 14 -33.28 -58.88 -3.68
C LYS A 14 -32.01 -58.84 -4.54
N GLU A 15 -32.08 -59.29 -5.78
CA GLU A 15 -30.96 -59.29 -6.74
C GLU A 15 -30.79 -57.94 -7.46
N THR A 16 -31.84 -57.13 -7.57
CA THR A 16 -31.82 -55.81 -8.23
C THR A 16 -31.65 -54.62 -7.27
N LEU A 17 -32.08 -54.74 -6.00
CA LEU A 17 -31.74 -53.77 -4.96
C LEU A 17 -30.39 -54.09 -4.34
N ASP A 18 -29.36 -53.49 -4.91
CA ASP A 18 -28.04 -53.43 -4.29
C ASP A 18 -28.06 -52.40 -3.14
N ILE A 19 -28.53 -52.86 -1.97
CA ILE A 19 -28.66 -52.03 -0.76
C ILE A 19 -27.32 -51.42 -0.34
N GLU A 20 -26.20 -52.08 -0.63
CA GLU A 20 -24.86 -51.54 -0.35
C GLU A 20 -24.56 -50.34 -1.23
N LYS A 21 -24.82 -50.42 -2.55
CA LYS A 21 -24.69 -49.25 -3.45
C LYS A 21 -25.61 -48.10 -3.05
N ILE A 22 -26.84 -48.37 -2.61
CA ILE A 22 -27.76 -47.32 -2.14
C ILE A 22 -27.21 -46.63 -0.89
N LYS A 23 -26.60 -47.38 0.05
CA LYS A 23 -25.96 -46.81 1.24
C LYS A 23 -24.70 -46.01 0.90
N GLU A 24 -23.91 -46.45 -0.07
CA GLU A 24 -22.73 -45.71 -0.56
C GLU A 24 -23.15 -44.40 -1.22
N GLU A 25 -24.18 -44.40 -2.06
CA GLU A 25 -24.70 -43.18 -2.67
C GLU A 25 -25.35 -42.24 -1.65
N ASP A 26 -26.12 -42.75 -0.66
CA ASP A 26 -26.64 -41.92 0.44
C ASP A 26 -25.51 -41.22 1.21
N ARG A 27 -24.41 -41.95 1.47
CA ARG A 27 -23.23 -41.37 2.11
C ARG A 27 -22.58 -40.29 1.23
N ARG A 28 -22.37 -40.57 -0.06
CA ARG A 28 -21.78 -39.61 -1.01
C ARG A 28 -22.61 -38.34 -1.11
N VAL A 29 -23.93 -38.46 -1.19
CA VAL A 29 -24.85 -37.32 -1.24
C VAL A 29 -24.78 -36.50 0.04
N ARG A 30 -24.70 -37.12 1.22
CA ARG A 30 -24.53 -36.39 2.49
C ARG A 30 -23.22 -35.61 2.54
N GLU A 31 -22.11 -36.24 2.18
CA GLU A 31 -20.79 -35.58 2.13
C GLU A 31 -20.82 -34.37 1.18
N LEU A 32 -21.46 -34.52 0.02
CA LEU A 32 -21.62 -33.45 -0.97
C LEU A 32 -22.55 -32.32 -0.49
N ILE A 33 -23.61 -32.63 0.26
CA ILE A 33 -24.45 -31.61 0.92
C ILE A 33 -23.62 -30.81 1.95
N GLU A 34 -22.84 -31.48 2.80
CA GLU A 34 -21.99 -30.80 3.79
C GLU A 34 -20.95 -29.88 3.12
N GLU A 35 -20.35 -30.31 2.01
CA GLU A 35 -19.42 -29.48 1.24
C GLU A 35 -20.11 -28.29 0.57
N LEU A 36 -21.32 -28.46 0.05
CA LEU A 36 -22.12 -27.36 -0.50
C LEU A 36 -22.52 -26.34 0.59
N GLU A 37 -22.85 -26.79 1.80
CA GLU A 37 -23.14 -25.90 2.92
C GLU A 37 -21.93 -25.04 3.30
N LYS A 38 -20.74 -25.65 3.36
CA LYS A 38 -19.48 -24.91 3.56
C LYS A 38 -19.22 -23.92 2.44
N THR A 39 -19.39 -24.37 1.19
CA THR A 39 -19.22 -23.55 -0.01
C THR A 39 -20.12 -22.31 0.00
N LYS A 40 -21.36 -22.47 0.45
CA LYS A 40 -22.32 -21.36 0.59
C LYS A 40 -21.83 -20.29 1.57
N GLU A 41 -21.25 -20.67 2.71
CA GLU A 41 -20.68 -19.70 3.65
C GLU A 41 -19.42 -19.05 3.08
N ASP A 42 -18.55 -19.82 2.43
CA ASP A 42 -17.36 -19.31 1.75
C ASP A 42 -17.73 -18.23 0.71
N VAL A 43 -18.78 -18.43 -0.10
CA VAL A 43 -19.27 -17.45 -1.09
C VAL A 43 -19.72 -16.15 -0.43
N LYS A 44 -20.39 -16.19 0.73
CA LYS A 44 -20.75 -14.95 1.45
C LYS A 44 -19.51 -14.18 1.89
N ASP A 45 -18.47 -14.90 2.33
CA ASP A 45 -17.21 -14.29 2.74
C ASP A 45 -16.41 -13.76 1.55
N PHE A 46 -16.47 -14.42 0.38
CA PHE A 46 -15.92 -13.90 -0.87
C PHE A 46 -16.50 -12.54 -1.23
N LEU A 47 -17.82 -12.39 -1.13
CA LEU A 47 -18.50 -11.12 -1.42
C LEU A 47 -18.06 -10.01 -0.46
N LYS A 48 -17.94 -10.30 0.84
CA LYS A 48 -17.43 -9.33 1.82
C LYS A 48 -15.99 -8.92 1.52
N LYS A 49 -15.12 -9.89 1.22
CA LYS A 49 -13.72 -9.64 0.87
C LYS A 49 -13.61 -8.81 -0.41
N LEU A 50 -14.38 -9.13 -1.44
CA LEU A 50 -14.40 -8.37 -2.69
C LEU A 50 -14.77 -6.91 -2.49
N LEU A 51 -15.75 -6.59 -1.64
CA LEU A 51 -16.10 -5.21 -1.32
C LEU A 51 -14.93 -4.44 -0.68
N ILE A 52 -14.10 -5.12 0.12
CA ILE A 52 -12.91 -4.52 0.74
C ILE A 52 -11.81 -4.34 -0.33
N LEU A 53 -11.57 -5.35 -1.15
CA LEU A 53 -10.57 -5.30 -2.22
C LEU A 53 -10.92 -4.25 -3.27
N GLU A 54 -12.20 -4.06 -3.58
CA GLU A 54 -12.68 -3.05 -4.52
C GLU A 54 -12.38 -1.63 -4.01
N LYS A 55 -12.58 -1.38 -2.72
CA LYS A 55 -12.20 -0.09 -2.12
C LYS A 55 -10.70 0.15 -2.20
N LYS A 56 -9.90 -0.86 -1.83
CA LYS A 56 -8.43 -0.78 -1.89
C LYS A 56 -7.91 -0.59 -3.31
N SER A 57 -8.48 -1.31 -4.27
CA SER A 57 -8.17 -1.21 -5.69
C SER A 57 -8.45 0.19 -6.24
N ARG A 58 -9.58 0.81 -5.88
CA ARG A 58 -9.88 2.20 -6.25
C ARG A 58 -8.90 3.20 -5.63
N GLU A 59 -8.47 2.99 -4.39
CA GLU A 59 -7.45 3.83 -3.75
C GLU A 59 -6.08 3.70 -4.46
N LEU A 60 -5.76 2.52 -4.99
CA LEU A 60 -4.54 2.27 -5.77
C LEU A 60 -4.65 2.74 -7.23
N GLY A 61 -5.87 2.80 -7.80
CA GLY A 61 -6.08 3.03 -9.23
C GLY A 61 -5.65 1.85 -10.12
N SER A 62 -5.64 0.64 -9.56
CA SER A 62 -5.22 -0.60 -10.23
C SER A 62 -6.06 -1.80 -9.77
N TYR A 63 -6.01 -2.93 -10.49
CA TYR A 63 -6.74 -4.18 -10.19
C TYR A 63 -8.25 -4.22 -10.47
N GLU A 64 -8.85 -3.19 -11.08
CA GLU A 64 -10.30 -3.15 -11.38
C GLU A 64 -10.74 -4.35 -12.25
N GLU A 65 -10.02 -4.61 -13.35
CA GLU A 65 -10.29 -5.76 -14.24
C GLU A 65 -10.27 -7.09 -13.50
N LYS A 66 -9.26 -7.31 -12.64
CA LYS A 66 -9.12 -8.56 -11.86
C LYS A 66 -10.26 -8.75 -10.86
N ILE A 67 -10.82 -7.66 -10.33
CA ILE A 67 -11.97 -7.67 -9.44
C ILE A 67 -13.24 -7.97 -10.23
N ASP A 68 -13.40 -7.39 -11.40
CA ASP A 68 -14.57 -7.65 -12.24
C ASP A 68 -14.59 -9.09 -12.77
N ASP A 69 -13.44 -9.64 -13.17
CA ASP A 69 -13.29 -11.07 -13.49
C ASP A 69 -13.75 -11.98 -12.33
N LEU A 70 -13.44 -11.60 -11.08
CA LEU A 70 -13.85 -12.35 -9.89
C LEU A 70 -15.36 -12.23 -9.64
N LYS A 71 -15.95 -11.07 -9.90
CA LYS A 71 -17.41 -10.89 -9.83
C LYS A 71 -18.11 -11.76 -10.88
N GLU A 72 -17.56 -11.87 -12.08
CA GLU A 72 -18.08 -12.76 -13.13
C GLU A 72 -17.97 -14.23 -12.72
N ASP A 73 -16.82 -14.67 -12.21
CA ASP A 73 -16.66 -16.05 -11.71
C ASP A 73 -17.68 -16.36 -10.60
N ILE A 74 -17.97 -15.43 -9.69
CA ILE A 74 -19.00 -15.61 -8.66
C ILE A 74 -20.40 -15.69 -9.27
N LYS A 75 -20.71 -14.89 -10.30
CA LYS A 75 -22.01 -14.99 -11.01
C LYS A 75 -22.18 -16.36 -11.66
N ARG A 76 -21.11 -16.90 -12.26
CA ARG A 76 -21.13 -18.23 -12.89
C ARG A 76 -21.50 -19.35 -11.92
N LEU A 77 -21.26 -19.21 -10.61
CA LEU A 77 -21.71 -20.20 -9.62
C LEU A 77 -23.24 -20.42 -9.65
N TYR A 78 -24.03 -19.41 -10.04
CA TYR A 78 -25.48 -19.52 -10.15
C TYR A 78 -25.97 -20.19 -11.44
N GLU A 79 -25.08 -20.38 -12.40
CA GLU A 79 -25.38 -20.95 -13.72
C GLU A 79 -25.01 -22.44 -13.81
N LEU A 80 -24.39 -22.99 -12.75
CA LEU A 80 -23.96 -24.38 -12.68
C LEU A 80 -25.05 -25.25 -12.05
N ASP A 81 -25.32 -26.39 -12.68
CA ASP A 81 -26.26 -27.40 -12.19
C ASP A 81 -25.57 -28.56 -11.45
N SER A 82 -24.24 -28.61 -11.46
CA SER A 82 -23.44 -29.66 -10.82
C SER A 82 -22.82 -29.18 -9.52
N ALA A 83 -23.13 -29.88 -8.43
CA ALA A 83 -22.56 -29.60 -7.11
C ALA A 83 -21.03 -29.70 -7.08
N GLU A 84 -20.45 -30.73 -7.74
CA GLU A 84 -19.00 -30.91 -7.81
C GLU A 84 -18.32 -29.74 -8.56
N GLU A 85 -18.98 -29.22 -9.60
CA GLU A 85 -18.49 -28.05 -10.35
C GLU A 85 -18.60 -26.75 -9.54
N ILE A 86 -19.70 -26.57 -8.79
CA ILE A 86 -19.90 -25.44 -7.89
C ILE A 86 -18.79 -25.40 -6.83
N ILE A 87 -18.54 -26.53 -6.16
CA ILE A 87 -17.51 -26.65 -5.12
C ILE A 87 -16.12 -26.31 -5.72
N LYS A 88 -15.79 -26.90 -6.86
CA LYS A 88 -14.51 -26.68 -7.53
C LYS A 88 -14.31 -25.23 -7.99
N LEU A 89 -15.35 -24.59 -8.53
CA LEU A 89 -15.29 -23.19 -8.95
C LEU A 89 -15.15 -22.27 -7.73
N ALA A 90 -15.88 -22.54 -6.65
CA ALA A 90 -15.77 -21.77 -5.41
C ALA A 90 -14.36 -21.85 -4.80
N GLU A 91 -13.73 -23.02 -4.79
CA GLU A 91 -12.34 -23.17 -4.34
C GLU A 91 -11.36 -22.39 -5.23
N LYS A 92 -11.57 -22.40 -6.54
CA LYS A 92 -10.78 -21.58 -7.48
C LYS A 92 -10.94 -20.08 -7.18
N ILE A 93 -12.17 -19.62 -6.94
CA ILE A 93 -12.48 -18.23 -6.58
C ILE A 93 -11.77 -17.85 -5.28
N LYS A 94 -11.83 -18.71 -4.25
CA LYS A 94 -11.16 -18.52 -2.96
C LYS A 94 -9.66 -18.24 -3.15
N ASN A 95 -8.98 -19.11 -3.87
CA ASN A 95 -7.54 -18.99 -4.13
C ASN A 95 -7.22 -17.69 -4.89
N ARG A 96 -8.05 -17.33 -5.88
CA ARG A 96 -7.89 -16.07 -6.61
C ARG A 96 -8.07 -14.84 -5.70
N ILE A 97 -9.08 -14.84 -4.82
CA ILE A 97 -9.33 -13.75 -3.87
C ILE A 97 -8.16 -13.61 -2.89
N GLU A 98 -7.67 -14.72 -2.33
CA GLU A 98 -6.54 -14.69 -1.39
C GLU A 98 -5.24 -14.19 -2.03
N ASN A 99 -4.97 -14.58 -3.27
CA ASN A 99 -3.82 -14.08 -4.01
C ASN A 99 -3.97 -12.59 -4.33
N LEU A 100 -5.15 -12.17 -4.77
CA LEU A 100 -5.43 -10.75 -5.03
C LEU A 100 -5.31 -9.89 -3.77
N GLU A 101 -5.78 -10.41 -2.63
CA GLU A 101 -5.65 -9.76 -1.33
C GLU A 101 -4.18 -9.58 -0.93
N LYS A 102 -3.35 -10.61 -1.12
CA LYS A 102 -1.90 -10.52 -0.87
C LYS A 102 -1.24 -9.48 -1.77
N ASP A 103 -1.51 -9.51 -3.07
CA ASP A 103 -0.93 -8.59 -4.05
C ASP A 103 -1.27 -7.13 -3.70
N ILE A 104 -2.56 -6.85 -3.47
CA ILE A 104 -3.05 -5.51 -3.12
C ILE A 104 -2.43 -5.02 -1.80
N ASN A 105 -2.38 -5.87 -0.77
CA ASN A 105 -1.79 -5.48 0.51
C ASN A 105 -0.28 -5.20 0.39
N MET A 106 0.45 -6.03 -0.36
CA MET A 106 1.88 -5.82 -0.58
C MET A 106 2.16 -4.51 -1.33
N GLU A 107 1.33 -4.16 -2.32
CA GLU A 107 1.47 -2.91 -3.05
C GLU A 107 1.11 -1.70 -2.18
N LEU A 108 0.02 -1.76 -1.42
CA LEU A 108 -0.34 -0.74 -0.45
C LEU A 108 0.79 -0.52 0.55
N ASP A 109 1.33 -1.57 1.16
CA ASP A 109 2.40 -1.46 2.16
C ASP A 109 3.65 -0.78 1.58
N LYS A 110 4.01 -1.08 0.31
CA LYS A 110 5.12 -0.41 -0.38
C LYS A 110 4.85 1.08 -0.55
N ILE A 111 3.68 1.45 -1.04
CA ILE A 111 3.30 2.85 -1.27
C ILE A 111 3.27 3.59 0.07
N LEU A 112 2.66 3.02 1.11
CA LEU A 112 2.60 3.61 2.44
C LEU A 112 4.01 3.86 3.02
N ALA A 113 4.90 2.88 2.89
CA ALA A 113 6.29 3.01 3.34
C ALA A 113 7.03 4.13 2.59
N GLU A 114 6.83 4.24 1.27
CA GLU A 114 7.41 5.31 0.46
C GLU A 114 6.89 6.69 0.87
N LYS A 115 5.57 6.83 1.06
CA LYS A 115 4.94 8.08 1.51
C LYS A 115 5.46 8.53 2.87
N ILE A 116 5.55 7.60 3.81
CA ILE A 116 6.13 7.84 5.14
C ILE A 116 7.56 8.34 5.02
N LYS A 117 8.40 7.64 4.26
CA LYS A 117 9.79 8.02 4.04
C LYS A 117 9.91 9.41 3.42
N ASN A 118 9.06 9.74 2.44
CA ASN A 118 9.07 11.07 1.82
C ASN A 118 8.71 12.18 2.82
N ILE A 119 7.69 11.97 3.66
CA ILE A 119 7.30 12.93 4.70
C ILE A 119 8.45 13.13 5.71
N GLU A 120 9.11 12.04 6.13
CA GLU A 120 10.27 12.11 7.03
C GLU A 120 11.44 12.88 6.41
N GLN A 121 11.76 12.63 5.13
CA GLN A 121 12.80 13.38 4.41
C GLN A 121 12.46 14.87 4.29
N ILE A 122 11.19 15.21 4.04
CA ILE A 122 10.73 16.60 4.02
C ILE A 122 10.88 17.22 5.41
N ASN A 123 10.50 16.51 6.48
CA ASN A 123 10.66 17.00 7.84
C ASN A 123 12.11 17.29 8.22
N GLU A 124 13.07 16.45 7.81
CA GLU A 124 14.50 16.71 8.03
C GLU A 124 14.95 18.00 7.30
N ARG A 125 14.51 18.18 6.05
CA ARG A 125 14.76 19.43 5.31
C ARG A 125 14.12 20.65 5.96
N LEU A 126 12.90 20.52 6.48
CA LEU A 126 12.22 21.60 7.21
C LEU A 126 13.00 21.97 8.47
N LYS A 127 13.53 21.01 9.24
CA LYS A 127 14.41 21.29 10.39
C LYS A 127 15.68 22.04 9.97
N LEU A 128 16.29 21.67 8.85
CA LEU A 128 17.43 22.39 8.27
C LEU A 128 17.05 23.83 7.92
N PHE A 129 15.91 24.03 7.24
CA PHE A 129 15.43 25.37 6.88
C PHE A 129 15.12 26.23 8.10
N ALA A 130 14.58 25.64 9.18
CA ALA A 130 14.40 26.33 10.45
C ALA A 130 15.73 26.84 11.01
N LYS A 131 16.80 26.02 10.98
CA LYS A 131 18.14 26.44 11.42
C LYS A 131 18.69 27.59 10.57
N ILE A 132 18.52 27.51 9.25
CA ILE A 132 18.95 28.56 8.31
C ILE A 132 18.21 29.87 8.61
N LEU A 133 16.88 29.82 8.69
CA LEU A 133 16.06 31.00 8.94
C LEU A 133 16.37 31.65 10.28
N LEU A 134 16.49 30.85 11.34
CA LEU A 134 16.71 31.34 12.70
C LEU A 134 18.15 31.80 12.94
N HIS A 135 19.14 30.97 12.63
CA HIS A 135 20.53 31.21 13.02
C HIS A 135 21.32 32.03 11.99
N LEU A 136 21.06 31.83 10.69
CA LEU A 136 21.80 32.51 9.62
C LEU A 136 21.11 33.81 9.17
N LEU A 137 19.82 33.73 8.89
CA LEU A 137 19.05 34.85 8.35
C LEU A 137 18.41 35.72 9.44
N LYS A 138 18.27 35.20 10.67
CA LYS A 138 17.60 35.86 11.80
C LYS A 138 16.16 36.28 11.48
N ILE A 139 15.46 35.47 10.69
CA ILE A 139 14.07 35.69 10.30
C ILE A 139 13.17 34.85 11.21
N PRO A 140 12.28 35.46 11.99
CA PRO A 140 11.34 34.75 12.85
C PRO A 140 10.18 34.21 12.01
N LYS A 141 10.43 33.14 11.26
CA LYS A 141 9.42 32.41 10.49
C LYS A 141 9.12 31.09 11.19
N GLU A 142 7.84 30.82 11.40
CA GLU A 142 7.41 29.53 11.96
C GLU A 142 7.64 28.41 10.94
N VAL A 143 8.38 27.38 11.36
CA VAL A 143 8.58 26.17 10.57
C VAL A 143 7.90 25.01 11.28
N ARG A 144 6.90 24.42 10.63
CA ARG A 144 6.15 23.28 11.15
C ARG A 144 6.63 22.00 10.50
N THR A 145 6.70 20.92 11.29
CA THR A 145 6.89 19.55 10.80
C THR A 145 5.56 18.83 10.75
N PHE A 146 5.48 17.77 9.96
CA PHE A 146 4.26 17.03 9.68
C PHE A 146 4.31 15.65 10.33
N ASN A 147 3.26 15.29 11.06
CA ASN A 147 3.18 14.02 11.76
C ASN A 147 2.58 12.93 10.87
N ILE A 148 3.08 11.71 11.02
CA ILE A 148 2.50 10.54 10.37
C ILE A 148 1.24 10.12 11.16
N PRO A 149 0.08 9.98 10.50
CA PRO A 149 -1.16 9.62 11.17
C PRO A 149 -1.12 8.17 11.64
N THR A 150 -1.75 7.89 12.79
CA THR A 150 -1.73 6.56 13.43
C THR A 150 -2.42 5.48 12.62
N ASP A 151 -3.45 5.84 11.85
CA ASP A 151 -4.21 4.94 10.99
C ASP A 151 -3.53 4.67 9.64
N LYS A 152 -2.42 5.37 9.33
CA LYS A 152 -1.64 5.23 8.08
C LYS A 152 -2.50 5.18 6.81
N SER A 153 -3.61 5.91 6.80
CA SER A 153 -4.48 5.96 5.63
C SER A 153 -3.74 6.61 4.45
N LEU A 154 -3.78 5.97 3.28
CA LEU A 154 -3.11 6.45 2.08
C LEU A 154 -3.59 7.85 1.66
N SER A 155 -4.90 8.11 1.75
CA SER A 155 -5.49 9.41 1.42
C SER A 155 -4.95 10.53 2.32
N LYS A 156 -4.90 10.28 3.63
CA LYS A 156 -4.32 11.23 4.60
C LYS A 156 -2.84 11.44 4.38
N LEU A 157 -2.08 10.38 4.13
CA LEU A 157 -0.64 10.49 3.84
C LEU A 157 -0.38 11.32 2.58
N ASN A 158 -1.19 11.14 1.53
CA ASN A 158 -1.10 11.94 0.31
C ASN A 158 -1.36 13.43 0.59
N GLU A 159 -2.38 13.75 1.38
CA GLU A 159 -2.69 15.12 1.77
C GLU A 159 -1.55 15.75 2.58
N ILE A 160 -1.04 15.02 3.59
CA ILE A 160 0.05 15.46 4.45
C ILE A 160 1.33 15.68 3.62
N GLU A 161 1.69 14.74 2.74
CA GLU A 161 2.85 14.89 1.87
C GLU A 161 2.73 16.12 0.98
N LYS A 162 1.55 16.37 0.40
CA LYS A 162 1.29 17.55 -0.42
C LYS A 162 1.48 18.85 0.38
N GLN A 163 0.87 18.93 1.57
CA GLN A 163 1.02 20.10 2.45
C GLN A 163 2.49 20.29 2.87
N ALA A 164 3.20 19.20 3.19
CA ALA A 164 4.60 19.23 3.57
C ALA A 164 5.50 19.74 2.44
N ARG A 165 5.27 19.28 1.20
CA ARG A 165 6.00 19.75 0.01
C ARG A 165 5.77 21.24 -0.23
N GLN A 166 4.51 21.69 -0.19
CA GLN A 166 4.16 23.10 -0.37
C GLN A 166 4.85 23.99 0.67
N HIS A 167 4.76 23.62 1.95
CA HIS A 167 5.41 24.35 3.03
C HIS A 167 6.94 24.38 2.88
N MET A 168 7.54 23.26 2.47
CA MET A 168 8.98 23.19 2.19
C MET A 168 9.39 24.11 1.04
N GLU A 169 8.65 24.13 -0.06
CA GLU A 169 8.92 25.01 -1.22
C GLU A 169 8.78 26.49 -0.85
N GLU A 170 7.76 26.85 -0.07
CA GLU A 170 7.57 28.21 0.44
C GLU A 170 8.78 28.67 1.26
N LEU A 171 9.25 27.84 2.21
CA LEU A 171 10.41 28.17 3.03
C LEU A 171 11.70 28.22 2.21
N TYR A 172 11.88 27.30 1.26
CA TYR A 172 13.02 27.32 0.35
C TYR A 172 13.09 28.64 -0.44
N ASN A 173 11.96 29.06 -1.01
CA ASN A 173 11.88 30.32 -1.76
C ASN A 173 12.20 31.54 -0.89
N ILE A 174 11.72 31.56 0.37
CA ILE A 174 12.09 32.61 1.33
C ILE A 174 13.61 32.61 1.56
N ILE A 175 14.20 31.45 1.86
CA ILE A 175 15.65 31.32 2.11
C ILE A 175 16.45 31.81 0.90
N VAL A 176 16.13 31.34 -0.30
CA VAL A 176 16.83 31.71 -1.54
C VAL A 176 16.73 33.21 -1.79
N ASN A 177 15.54 33.80 -1.66
CA ASN A 177 15.36 35.24 -1.89
C ASN A 177 16.18 36.08 -0.91
N GLU A 178 16.25 35.67 0.36
CA GLU A 178 17.01 36.37 1.39
C GLU A 178 18.52 36.20 1.20
N LEU A 179 18.98 35.01 0.79
CA LEU A 179 20.39 34.80 0.47
C LEU A 179 20.83 35.55 -0.80
N LYS A 180 19.95 35.67 -1.81
CA LYS A 180 20.19 36.49 -3.01
C LYS A 180 20.37 37.97 -2.69
N LYS A 181 19.64 38.51 -1.70
CA LYS A 181 19.85 39.90 -1.22
C LYS A 181 21.24 40.13 -0.62
N ILE A 182 21.93 39.06 -0.22
CA ILE A 182 23.30 39.08 0.31
C ILE A 182 24.32 38.78 -0.82
N ASN A 183 23.92 38.93 -2.09
CA ASN A 183 24.74 38.69 -3.28
C ASN A 183 25.28 37.25 -3.41
N LEU A 184 24.50 36.25 -2.96
CA LEU A 184 24.76 34.85 -3.28
C LEU A 184 24.02 34.43 -4.55
N ASN A 185 24.73 33.76 -5.47
CA ASN A 185 24.11 33.11 -6.63
C ASN A 185 23.57 31.71 -6.25
N GLU A 186 22.86 31.06 -7.17
CA GLU A 186 22.18 29.79 -6.89
C GLU A 186 23.14 28.65 -6.51
N THR A 187 24.30 28.56 -7.18
CA THR A 187 25.35 27.58 -6.84
C THR A 187 25.92 27.81 -5.44
N GLU A 188 26.15 29.07 -5.06
CA GLU A 188 26.63 29.47 -3.74
C GLU A 188 25.61 29.15 -2.64
N VAL A 189 24.32 29.40 -2.92
CA VAL A 189 23.22 29.05 -2.00
C VAL A 189 23.15 27.54 -1.76
N ASN A 190 23.25 26.74 -2.82
CA ASN A 190 23.21 25.29 -2.70
C ASN A 190 24.39 24.74 -1.89
N LEU A 191 25.61 25.25 -2.12
CA LEU A 191 26.81 24.88 -1.35
C LEU A 191 26.70 25.28 0.12
N LEU A 192 26.10 26.43 0.41
CA LEU A 192 25.85 26.87 1.79
C LEU A 192 24.82 25.98 2.50
N ILE A 193 23.73 25.63 1.82
CA ILE A 193 22.73 24.70 2.36
C ILE A 193 23.38 23.34 2.64
N GLU A 194 24.20 22.83 1.72
CA GLU A 194 24.94 21.58 1.88
C GLU A 194 25.91 21.63 3.08
N LEU A 195 26.64 22.74 3.24
CA LEU A 195 27.53 22.94 4.37
C LEU A 195 26.79 22.93 5.72
N ILE A 196 25.61 23.53 5.79
CA ILE A 196 24.79 23.55 7.02
C ILE A 196 24.17 22.19 7.29
N ASP A 197 23.79 21.45 6.24
CA ASP A 197 23.21 20.12 6.33
C ASP A 197 24.22 19.08 6.83
N LYS A 198 25.38 19.00 6.16
CA LYS A 198 26.42 18.01 6.44
C LYS A 198 27.37 18.43 7.57
N GLY A 199 27.46 19.73 7.86
CA GLY A 199 28.43 20.30 8.78
C GLY A 199 29.87 20.34 8.24
N GLU A 200 30.13 19.76 7.07
CA GLU A 200 31.42 19.76 6.39
C GLU A 200 31.25 19.82 4.87
N ILE A 201 32.24 20.38 4.19
CA ILE A 201 32.28 20.43 2.73
C ILE A 201 33.70 20.21 2.22
N ARG A 202 33.84 19.46 1.13
CA ARG A 202 35.15 19.21 0.52
C ARG A 202 35.51 20.37 -0.42
N VAL A 203 36.62 21.03 -0.11
CA VAL A 203 37.17 22.09 -0.96
C VAL A 203 38.08 21.49 -2.03
N ASN A 204 37.85 21.87 -3.29
CA ASN A 204 38.69 21.55 -4.44
C ASN A 204 38.98 22.83 -5.25
N ARG A 205 39.77 22.73 -6.33
CA ARG A 205 40.13 23.90 -7.15
C ARG A 205 38.92 24.56 -7.83
N GLU A 206 37.85 23.82 -8.07
CA GLU A 206 36.68 24.29 -8.81
C GLU A 206 35.69 25.06 -7.91
N ASN A 207 35.65 24.75 -6.61
CA ASN A 207 34.72 25.37 -5.65
C ASN A 207 35.40 26.22 -4.56
N ALA A 208 36.73 26.31 -4.55
CA ALA A 208 37.50 27.03 -3.52
C ALA A 208 37.07 28.49 -3.35
N ASP A 209 36.93 29.25 -4.44
CA ASP A 209 36.59 30.67 -4.39
C ASP A 209 35.16 30.88 -3.87
N ILE A 210 34.24 30.00 -4.28
CA ILE A 210 32.85 29.99 -3.81
C ILE A 210 32.80 29.72 -2.30
N ILE A 211 33.51 28.68 -1.85
CA ILE A 211 33.53 28.30 -0.43
C ILE A 211 34.19 29.39 0.42
N ALA A 212 35.26 30.02 -0.06
CA ALA A 212 35.90 31.14 0.63
C ALA A 212 34.93 32.32 0.82
N LYS A 213 34.13 32.64 -0.20
CA LYS A 213 33.09 33.67 -0.13
C LYS A 213 31.99 33.31 0.88
N ILE A 214 31.53 32.05 0.88
CA ILE A 214 30.53 31.55 1.83
C ILE A 214 31.07 31.61 3.28
N ILE A 215 32.28 31.12 3.51
CA ILE A 215 32.94 31.15 4.82
C ILE A 215 33.08 32.58 5.33
N LYS A 216 33.52 33.51 4.48
CA LYS A 216 33.63 34.93 4.83
C LYS A 216 32.27 35.50 5.26
N MET A 217 31.22 35.24 4.50
CA MET A 217 29.86 35.67 4.86
C MET A 217 29.39 35.10 6.20
N LEU A 218 29.68 33.83 6.47
CA LEU A 218 29.34 33.19 7.75
C LEU A 218 30.10 33.83 8.93
N ILE A 219 31.39 34.13 8.75
CA ILE A 219 32.22 34.84 9.74
C ILE A 219 31.66 36.25 10.00
N ASP A 220 31.32 36.99 8.95
CA ASP A 220 30.75 38.36 9.06
C ASP A 220 29.42 38.36 9.84
N LYS A 221 28.70 37.23 9.85
CA LYS A 221 27.47 37.02 10.62
C LYS A 221 27.71 36.46 12.03
N ASN A 222 28.96 36.37 12.49
CA ASN A 222 29.38 35.77 13.76
C ASN A 222 29.01 34.28 13.91
N ILE A 223 29.01 33.52 12.82
CA ILE A 223 28.82 32.07 12.86
C ILE A 223 30.18 31.40 13.01
N VAL A 224 30.33 30.58 14.07
CA VAL A 224 31.59 29.88 14.36
C VAL A 224 31.79 28.72 13.39
N ILE A 225 32.93 28.71 12.71
CA ILE A 225 33.31 27.67 11.74
C ILE A 225 34.52 26.92 12.28
N LYS A 226 34.43 25.60 12.36
CA LYS A 226 35.58 24.74 12.67
C LYS A 226 36.19 24.26 11.36
N VAL A 227 37.46 24.58 11.13
CA VAL A 227 38.22 24.09 9.98
C VAL A 227 39.10 22.94 10.43
N LYS A 228 38.96 21.78 9.78
CA LYS A 228 39.84 20.62 9.97
C LYS A 228 40.78 20.55 8.77
N ILE A 229 42.08 20.64 9.03
CA ILE A 229 43.16 20.51 8.04
C ILE A 229 43.56 19.04 7.94
#